data_AF-A0A8G1RVV1-F1
#
_entry.id   AF-A0A8G1RVV1-F1
#
_cell.length_a   1.000
_cell.length_b   1.000
_cell.length_c   1.000
_cell.angle_alpha   90.00
_cell.angle_beta   90.00
_cell.angle_gamma   90.00
#
_symmetry.space_group_name_H-M   'P 1'
#
loop_
_entity.id
_entity.type
_entity.pdbx_description
1 polymer ?
#
loop_
_entity_poly.entity_id
_entity_poly.type
_entity_poly.pdbx_seq_one_letter_code
_entity_poly.pdbx_strand_id
1 'polypeptide(L)'
;MALSGGLNFTAMEPLISWDSEKRKFLCCLYRFWDRDINAYKAVFDAVYRGDLRNAGFRDGAPKERLRGQWHHLKSKVLPDWVDVHLSPFDKDGRWAPFIATIRRTLRSLDIRLRENTGVDEVVDEYITHEIEEKPADVSVHEDRTLCKYGDKECFWCVQERIMEVTLICKTHDSGEVRRRGVQITNRRGNTRLREDGIPPVLYRWSNVDSQGINTKNLLVAGLFDDWDRYFSPNTIRPEKFVEYFRKHVHREEVPSPFISTFMSMLSPVHRAIRNKEGALISVIDTKGLDFVYSARDLFRTHKVRVGKSFYNGAGEFLIWGKVPSSNIICSFKVSTLEQIADEHKDIAQLLQLDTIATYKCNRHALKAALSQRGHYSDHTSGNIIGKLLSLLQVRYEYSDEIGRGMFYSWRLRYLWRLRKSDNPGEAFYEGIRTGY
;
A
#
# COMPACT_ATOMS: atom_id res chain seq x y z
N MET A 1 39.83 -41.13 24.42
CA MET A 1 38.81 -40.06 24.33
C MET A 1 39.53 -38.76 24.02
N ALA A 2 39.36 -38.24 22.81
CA ALA A 2 39.82 -36.90 22.44
C ALA A 2 38.62 -36.17 21.82
N LEU A 3 38.09 -35.20 22.55
CA LEU A 3 37.06 -34.28 22.09
C LEU A 3 37.68 -33.36 21.04
N SER A 4 37.31 -33.54 19.76
CA SER A 4 37.65 -32.60 18.68
C SER A 4 36.36 -32.00 18.12
N GLY A 5 35.81 -31.04 18.86
CA GLY A 5 34.65 -30.25 18.47
C GLY A 5 34.96 -28.76 18.60
N GLY A 6 36.05 -28.31 17.99
CA GLY A 6 36.36 -26.89 17.89
C GLY A 6 35.66 -26.28 16.68
N LEU A 7 34.76 -25.33 16.89
CA LEU A 7 34.17 -24.50 15.82
C LEU A 7 35.29 -23.73 15.11
N ASN A 8 35.53 -24.09 13.85
CA ASN A 8 36.54 -23.45 13.02
C ASN A 8 35.96 -22.17 12.39
N PHE A 9 36.20 -21.01 13.00
CA PHE A 9 35.68 -19.70 12.57
C PHE A 9 36.40 -19.08 11.35
N THR A 10 37.12 -19.88 10.55
CA THR A 10 37.90 -19.36 9.40
C THR A 10 37.39 -19.82 8.02
N ALA A 11 36.35 -20.66 7.94
CA ALA A 11 35.71 -21.00 6.68
C ALA A 11 34.38 -20.25 6.55
N MET A 12 34.32 -19.20 5.72
CA MET A 12 33.03 -18.63 5.32
C MET A 12 32.24 -19.72 4.61
N GLU A 13 31.07 -20.07 5.14
CA GLU A 13 30.17 -20.98 4.44
C GLU A 13 29.83 -20.40 3.06
N PRO A 14 29.87 -21.21 2.00
CA PRO A 14 29.47 -20.74 0.67
C PRO A 14 28.04 -20.23 0.72
N LEU A 15 27.77 -19.04 0.14
CA LEU A 15 26.46 -18.40 0.11
C LEU A 15 25.98 -18.26 -1.34
N ILE A 16 24.70 -18.60 -1.58
CA ILE A 16 24.08 -18.38 -2.89
C ILE A 16 23.71 -16.90 -2.96
N SER A 17 24.25 -16.19 -3.96
CA SER A 17 23.81 -14.81 -4.25
C SER A 17 22.42 -14.86 -4.89
N TRP A 18 21.41 -14.36 -4.18
CA TRP A 18 20.01 -14.34 -4.63
C TRP A 18 19.66 -13.01 -5.29
N ASP A 19 19.99 -12.88 -6.58
CA ASP A 19 19.52 -11.76 -7.40
C ASP A 19 18.03 -11.91 -7.79
N SER A 20 17.47 -10.90 -8.46
CA SER A 20 16.06 -10.91 -8.89
C SER A 20 15.80 -12.02 -9.93
N GLU A 21 16.77 -12.30 -10.80
CA GLU A 21 16.62 -13.32 -11.85
C GLU A 21 16.47 -14.73 -11.24
N LYS A 22 17.37 -15.13 -10.34
CA LYS A 22 17.32 -16.43 -9.66
C LYS A 22 16.06 -16.59 -8.81
N ARG A 23 15.58 -15.50 -8.20
CA ARG A 23 14.33 -15.49 -7.43
C ARG A 23 13.11 -15.66 -8.33
N LYS A 24 13.03 -14.93 -9.44
CA LYS A 24 11.94 -15.07 -10.43
C LYS A 24 11.96 -16.44 -11.10
N PHE A 25 13.15 -16.97 -11.40
CA PHE A 25 13.32 -18.32 -11.94
C PHE A 25 12.78 -19.38 -10.96
N LEU A 26 13.14 -19.29 -9.68
CA LEU A 26 12.61 -20.17 -8.63
C LEU A 26 11.08 -20.02 -8.51
N CYS A 27 10.56 -18.80 -8.53
CA CYS A 27 9.12 -18.57 -8.52
C CYS A 27 8.42 -19.18 -9.74
N CYS A 28 9.02 -19.15 -10.93
CA CYS A 28 8.45 -19.76 -12.14
C CYS A 28 8.37 -21.28 -12.01
N LEU A 29 9.38 -21.93 -11.41
CA LEU A 29 9.32 -23.36 -11.08
C LEU A 29 8.11 -23.68 -10.21
N TYR A 30 7.90 -22.92 -9.13
CA TYR A 30 6.77 -23.10 -8.21
C TYR A 30 5.39 -22.75 -8.78
N ARG A 31 5.33 -21.84 -9.76
CA ARG A 31 4.07 -21.40 -10.36
C ARG A 31 3.60 -22.32 -11.48
N PHE A 32 4.50 -22.70 -12.38
CA PHE A 32 4.14 -23.31 -13.66
C PHE A 32 4.37 -24.82 -13.74
N TRP A 33 4.92 -25.44 -12.68
CA TRP A 33 5.13 -26.89 -12.60
C TRP A 33 4.65 -27.47 -11.27
N ASP A 34 4.37 -28.78 -11.29
CA ASP A 34 4.10 -29.55 -10.08
C ASP A 34 5.27 -29.44 -9.10
N ARG A 35 4.94 -29.50 -7.80
CA ARG A 35 5.93 -29.33 -6.73
C ARG A 35 6.82 -30.56 -6.60
N ASP A 36 8.00 -30.50 -7.22
CA ASP A 36 9.08 -31.45 -7.03
C ASP A 36 10.40 -30.73 -6.74
N ILE A 37 10.80 -30.72 -5.47
CA ILE A 37 12.03 -30.05 -5.03
C ILE A 37 13.30 -30.70 -5.59
N ASN A 38 13.27 -31.99 -5.96
CA ASN A 38 14.42 -32.67 -6.56
C ASN A 38 14.58 -32.20 -8.00
N ALA A 39 13.48 -32.15 -8.77
CA ALA A 39 13.48 -31.61 -10.12
C ALA A 39 13.85 -30.12 -10.12
N TYR A 40 13.31 -29.32 -9.19
CA TYR A 40 13.63 -27.90 -9.07
C TYR A 40 15.11 -27.68 -8.80
N LYS A 41 15.71 -28.45 -7.88
CA LYS A 41 17.17 -28.39 -7.62
C LYS A 41 17.95 -28.74 -8.88
N ALA A 42 17.64 -29.85 -9.53
CA ALA A 42 18.37 -30.30 -10.71
C ALA A 42 18.34 -29.25 -11.85
N VAL A 43 17.18 -28.63 -12.08
CA VAL A 43 17.02 -27.56 -13.06
C VAL A 43 17.77 -26.29 -12.64
N PHE A 44 17.62 -25.86 -11.38
CA PHE A 44 18.30 -24.67 -10.86
C PHE A 44 19.83 -24.81 -10.92
N ASP A 45 20.36 -25.97 -10.55
CA ASP A 45 21.78 -26.28 -10.58
C ASP A 45 22.34 -26.34 -11.99
N ALA A 46 21.55 -26.82 -12.95
CA ALA A 46 21.97 -26.86 -14.35
C ALA A 46 22.02 -25.45 -14.96
N VAL A 47 21.02 -24.61 -14.68
CA VAL A 47 20.96 -23.23 -15.19
C VAL A 47 22.03 -22.34 -14.55
N TYR A 48 22.20 -22.41 -13.22
CA TYR A 48 23.12 -21.55 -12.47
C TYR A 48 24.43 -22.25 -12.08
N ARG A 49 24.83 -23.30 -12.82
CA ARG A 49 26.03 -24.11 -12.51
C ARG A 49 27.29 -23.28 -12.32
N GLY A 50 27.51 -22.29 -13.20
CA GLY A 50 28.66 -21.40 -13.16
C GLY A 50 28.69 -20.57 -11.87
N ASP A 51 27.57 -19.90 -11.58
CA ASP A 51 27.41 -19.06 -10.39
C ASP A 51 27.58 -19.87 -9.10
N LEU A 52 27.01 -21.07 -9.04
CA LEU A 52 27.11 -21.97 -7.90
C LEU A 52 28.55 -22.44 -7.67
N ARG A 53 29.27 -22.82 -8.74
CA ARG A 53 30.69 -23.19 -8.63
C ARG A 53 31.55 -22.02 -8.17
N ASN A 54 31.30 -20.82 -8.71
CA ASN A 54 32.02 -19.61 -8.33
C ASN A 54 31.77 -19.25 -6.85
N ALA A 55 30.57 -19.54 -6.33
CA ALA A 55 30.22 -19.34 -4.94
C ALA A 55 30.65 -20.49 -4.00
N GLY A 56 31.36 -21.50 -4.50
CA GLY A 56 31.93 -22.60 -3.72
C GLY A 56 31.06 -23.86 -3.62
N PHE A 57 29.94 -23.95 -4.35
CA PHE A 57 29.08 -25.14 -4.36
C PHE A 57 29.51 -26.13 -5.44
N ARG A 58 30.16 -27.22 -5.03
CA ARG A 58 30.61 -28.30 -5.94
C ARG A 58 29.47 -29.26 -6.33
N ASP A 59 28.52 -29.47 -5.43
CA ASP A 59 27.39 -30.41 -5.58
C ASP A 59 26.05 -29.71 -5.84
N GLY A 60 26.11 -28.44 -6.27
CA GLY A 60 24.95 -27.59 -6.51
C GLY A 60 24.34 -26.99 -5.24
N ALA A 61 23.19 -26.33 -5.40
CA ALA A 61 22.49 -25.64 -4.31
C ALA A 61 21.85 -26.64 -3.33
N PRO A 62 22.00 -26.47 -2.00
CA PRO A 62 21.26 -27.27 -1.02
C PRO A 62 19.74 -27.10 -1.18
N LYS A 63 18.98 -28.19 -1.09
CA LYS A 63 17.51 -28.17 -1.25
C LYS A 63 16.84 -27.27 -0.21
N GLU A 64 17.39 -27.25 0.99
CA GLU A 64 16.96 -26.46 2.14
C GLU A 64 17.09 -24.97 1.84
N ARG A 65 18.11 -24.57 1.07
CA ARG A 65 18.29 -23.17 0.67
C ARG A 65 17.30 -22.74 -0.40
N LEU A 66 16.98 -23.60 -1.36
CA LEU A 66 15.92 -23.33 -2.34
C LEU A 66 14.55 -23.25 -1.66
N ARG A 67 14.23 -24.20 -0.77
CA ARG A 67 12.98 -24.23 -0.01
C ARG A 67 12.88 -23.03 0.94
N GLY A 68 13.94 -22.72 1.67
CA GLY A 68 14.01 -21.57 2.57
C GLY A 68 13.83 -20.26 1.81
N GLN A 69 14.48 -20.12 0.65
CA GLN A 69 14.30 -18.95 -0.21
C GLN A 69 12.87 -18.81 -0.74
N TRP A 70 12.25 -19.91 -1.21
CA TRP A 70 10.85 -19.90 -1.61
C TRP A 70 9.91 -19.49 -0.47
N HIS A 71 10.09 -20.05 0.74
CA HIS A 71 9.29 -19.68 1.90
C HIS A 71 9.50 -18.22 2.29
N HIS A 72 10.72 -17.70 2.19
CA HIS A 72 11.02 -16.30 2.43
C HIS A 72 10.30 -15.40 1.40
N LEU A 73 10.39 -15.73 0.11
CA LEU A 73 9.72 -15.05 -0.99
C LEU A 73 8.19 -15.00 -0.78
N LYS A 74 7.57 -16.13 -0.45
CA LYS A 74 6.13 -16.24 -0.22
C LYS A 74 5.69 -15.55 1.07
N SER A 75 6.35 -15.83 2.20
CA SER A 75 5.93 -15.32 3.53
C SER A 75 6.14 -13.82 3.70
N LYS A 76 7.15 -13.25 3.04
CA LYS A 76 7.41 -11.82 3.01
C LYS A 76 6.79 -11.12 1.80
N VAL A 77 6.08 -11.86 0.94
CA VAL A 77 5.40 -11.35 -0.25
C VAL A 77 6.35 -10.46 -1.07
N LEU A 78 7.57 -10.96 -1.31
CA LEU A 78 8.63 -10.17 -1.94
C LEU A 78 8.27 -9.85 -3.41
N PRO A 79 8.80 -8.75 -3.98
CA PRO A 79 8.44 -8.31 -5.33
C PRO A 79 8.58 -9.39 -6.41
N ASP A 80 9.62 -10.23 -6.35
CA ASP A 80 9.81 -11.34 -7.31
C ASP A 80 8.71 -12.41 -7.20
N TRP A 81 8.19 -12.65 -6.00
CA TRP A 81 7.06 -13.55 -5.77
C TRP A 81 5.77 -12.95 -6.34
N VAL A 82 5.49 -11.68 -6.02
CA VAL A 82 4.29 -10.95 -6.47
C VAL A 82 4.25 -10.84 -7.99
N ASP A 83 5.35 -10.41 -8.61
CA ASP A 83 5.47 -10.28 -10.06
C ASP A 83 5.15 -11.63 -10.71
N VAL A 84 5.79 -12.71 -10.24
CA VAL A 84 5.60 -14.03 -10.82
C VAL A 84 4.26 -14.66 -10.47
N HIS A 85 3.65 -14.47 -9.30
CA HIS A 85 2.46 -15.21 -8.83
C HIS A 85 1.14 -14.45 -8.92
N LEU A 86 1.16 -13.12 -9.03
CA LEU A 86 -0.05 -12.30 -9.22
C LEU A 86 -0.21 -11.80 -10.66
N SER A 87 0.77 -12.01 -11.55
CA SER A 87 0.56 -11.81 -13.00
C SER A 87 -0.53 -12.74 -13.54
N PRO A 88 -1.09 -12.48 -14.74
CA PRO A 88 -1.87 -13.49 -15.46
C PRO A 88 -1.10 -14.82 -15.57
N PHE A 89 -1.83 -15.94 -15.51
CA PHE A 89 -1.25 -17.27 -15.75
C PHE A 89 -1.07 -17.46 -17.25
N ASP A 90 -0.02 -16.84 -17.77
CA ASP A 90 0.30 -16.83 -19.19
C ASP A 90 1.72 -17.39 -19.39
N LYS A 91 1.78 -18.53 -20.07
CA LYS A 91 3.03 -19.25 -20.34
C LYS A 91 3.80 -18.68 -21.54
N ASP A 92 3.12 -17.94 -22.39
CA ASP A 92 3.66 -17.40 -23.65
C ASP A 92 3.88 -15.88 -23.57
N GLY A 93 3.42 -15.23 -22.50
CA GLY A 93 3.67 -13.83 -22.20
C GLY A 93 4.98 -13.56 -21.46
N ARG A 94 4.94 -12.68 -20.46
CA ARG A 94 6.13 -12.12 -19.78
C ARG A 94 7.09 -13.19 -19.21
N TRP A 95 6.58 -14.36 -18.82
CA TRP A 95 7.37 -15.44 -18.21
C TRP A 95 7.94 -16.44 -19.23
N ALA A 96 7.61 -16.29 -20.52
CA ALA A 96 8.06 -17.18 -21.58
C ALA A 96 9.59 -17.42 -21.60
N PRO A 97 10.48 -16.42 -21.36
CA PRO A 97 11.92 -16.67 -21.33
C PRO A 97 12.36 -17.64 -20.20
N PHE A 98 11.78 -17.49 -19.00
CA PHE A 98 12.03 -18.39 -17.87
C PHE A 98 11.45 -19.77 -18.17
N ILE A 99 10.22 -19.81 -18.69
CA ILE A 99 9.52 -21.06 -18.99
C ILE A 99 10.24 -21.86 -20.08
N ALA A 100 10.67 -21.21 -21.15
CA ALA A 100 11.45 -21.82 -22.22
C ALA A 100 12.78 -22.37 -21.70
N THR A 101 13.43 -21.65 -20.78
CA THR A 101 14.69 -22.09 -20.16
C THR A 101 14.48 -23.31 -19.26
N ILE A 102 13.42 -23.34 -18.46
CA ILE A 102 13.05 -24.50 -17.64
C ILE A 102 12.73 -25.70 -18.55
N ARG A 103 11.89 -25.54 -19.57
CA ARG A 103 11.56 -26.60 -20.56
C ARG A 103 12.79 -27.17 -21.25
N ARG A 104 13.72 -26.31 -21.69
CA ARG A 104 14.97 -26.73 -22.34
C ARG A 104 15.85 -27.54 -21.37
N THR A 105 15.94 -27.08 -20.12
CA THR A 105 16.76 -27.71 -19.10
C THR A 105 16.18 -29.07 -18.68
N LEU A 106 14.86 -29.15 -18.45
CA LEU A 106 14.16 -30.41 -18.16
C LEU A 106 14.41 -31.47 -19.25
N ARG A 107 14.33 -31.07 -20.53
CA ARG A 107 14.65 -31.95 -21.66
C ARG A 107 16.11 -32.40 -21.67
N SER A 108 17.05 -31.49 -21.41
CA SER A 108 18.48 -31.84 -21.38
C SER A 108 18.88 -32.76 -20.24
N LEU A 109 18.10 -32.78 -19.15
CA LEU A 109 18.32 -33.62 -17.97
C LEU A 109 17.48 -34.91 -18.00
N ASP A 110 16.66 -35.12 -19.03
CA ASP A 110 15.67 -36.20 -19.13
C ASP A 110 14.73 -36.28 -17.89
N ILE A 111 14.35 -35.12 -17.34
CA ILE A 111 13.44 -35.02 -16.19
C ILE A 111 12.03 -34.75 -16.69
N ARG A 112 11.10 -35.64 -16.35
CA ARG A 112 9.67 -35.43 -16.59
C ARG A 112 9.04 -34.68 -15.43
N LEU A 113 8.64 -33.44 -15.67
CA LEU A 113 7.93 -32.60 -14.71
C LEU A 113 6.67 -32.06 -15.38
N ARG A 114 5.50 -32.31 -14.79
CA ARG A 114 4.22 -31.88 -15.34
C ARG A 114 4.08 -30.36 -15.19
N GLU A 115 3.65 -29.71 -16.27
CA GLU A 115 3.32 -28.29 -16.24
C GLU A 115 1.90 -28.07 -15.70
N ASN A 116 1.74 -27.06 -14.86
CA ASN A 116 0.45 -26.64 -14.33
C ASN A 116 -0.41 -26.07 -15.47
N THR A 117 -1.68 -26.45 -15.54
CA THR A 117 -2.61 -26.04 -16.61
C THR A 117 -3.39 -24.77 -16.28
N GLY A 118 -3.10 -24.11 -15.14
CA GLY A 118 -3.83 -22.93 -14.67
C GLY A 118 -5.17 -23.27 -14.01
N VAL A 119 -5.51 -24.57 -13.96
CA VAL A 119 -6.65 -25.15 -13.24
C VAL A 119 -6.04 -26.01 -12.14
N ASP A 120 -6.03 -25.52 -10.89
CA ASP A 120 -6.28 -26.28 -9.65
C ASP A 120 -5.64 -25.70 -8.36
N GLU A 121 -6.46 -25.80 -7.31
CA GLU A 121 -6.20 -25.78 -5.85
C GLU A 121 -5.55 -24.54 -5.23
N VAL A 122 -6.38 -23.51 -5.00
CA VAL A 122 -6.19 -22.62 -3.86
C VAL A 122 -6.52 -23.43 -2.60
N VAL A 123 -5.49 -23.77 -1.83
CA VAL A 123 -5.64 -24.23 -0.45
C VAL A 123 -6.31 -23.08 0.32
N ASP A 124 -7.56 -23.33 0.67
CA ASP A 124 -8.52 -22.40 1.24
C ASP A 124 -8.16 -22.09 2.70
N GLU A 125 -7.95 -20.81 3.02
CA GLU A 125 -8.21 -20.29 4.35
C GLU A 125 -8.45 -18.78 4.23
N TYR A 126 -9.69 -18.36 4.51
CA TYR A 126 -10.17 -17.08 5.08
C TYR A 126 -11.48 -16.57 4.44
N ILE A 127 -12.59 -17.08 4.99
CA ILE A 127 -13.81 -16.38 5.44
C ILE A 127 -14.41 -15.32 4.48
N THR A 128 -15.51 -15.69 3.83
CA THR A 128 -16.47 -14.80 3.15
C THR A 128 -17.64 -14.41 4.08
N HIS A 129 -18.08 -13.16 3.99
CA HIS A 129 -19.39 -12.69 4.46
C HIS A 129 -20.28 -12.46 3.24
N GLU A 130 -21.45 -13.09 3.21
CA GLU A 130 -22.47 -12.93 2.16
C GLU A 130 -23.44 -11.79 2.51
N ILE A 131 -23.76 -10.97 1.51
CA ILE A 131 -24.93 -10.07 1.48
C ILE A 131 -25.82 -10.62 0.34
N GLU A 132 -27.04 -11.06 0.68
CA GLU A 132 -28.08 -11.45 -0.28
C GLU A 132 -28.66 -10.21 -0.97
N GLU A 133 -28.76 -10.19 -2.30
CA GLU A 133 -29.88 -9.53 -3.00
C GLU A 133 -30.25 -10.23 -4.33
N LYS A 134 -31.55 -10.23 -4.62
CA LYS A 134 -32.27 -10.89 -5.72
C LYS A 134 -32.07 -10.21 -7.09
N PRO A 135 -32.21 -10.92 -8.24
CA PRO A 135 -32.15 -10.29 -9.55
C PRO A 135 -33.53 -9.80 -10.02
N ALA A 136 -33.53 -8.66 -10.71
CA ALA A 136 -34.61 -8.16 -11.56
C ALA A 136 -34.12 -8.01 -13.00
N ASP A 137 -35.10 -7.87 -13.89
CA ASP A 137 -35.16 -8.29 -15.30
C ASP A 137 -34.34 -7.48 -16.33
N VAL A 138 -34.22 -8.10 -17.51
CA VAL A 138 -33.45 -7.80 -18.72
C VAL A 138 -33.73 -6.43 -19.38
N SER A 139 -32.71 -5.79 -19.96
CA SER A 139 -32.78 -5.28 -21.35
C SER A 139 -31.40 -4.91 -21.93
N VAL A 140 -31.16 -5.47 -23.12
CA VAL A 140 -30.04 -5.20 -24.02
C VAL A 140 -30.28 -3.84 -24.68
N HIS A 141 -29.31 -2.93 -24.62
CA HIS A 141 -29.27 -1.77 -25.51
C HIS A 141 -27.88 -1.62 -26.14
N GLU A 142 -27.93 -1.50 -27.47
CA GLU A 142 -26.86 -1.42 -28.44
C GLU A 142 -25.96 -0.19 -28.30
N ASP A 143 -24.70 -0.40 -28.71
CA ASP A 143 -23.73 0.54 -29.28
C ASP A 143 -23.84 2.03 -28.94
N ARG A 144 -22.91 2.50 -28.10
CA ARG A 144 -22.50 3.92 -28.03
C ARG A 144 -21.00 4.05 -28.27
N THR A 145 -20.67 4.40 -29.52
CA THR A 145 -19.47 5.08 -30.03
C THR A 145 -18.32 5.34 -29.03
N LEU A 146 -17.21 4.63 -29.24
CA LEU A 146 -15.93 4.76 -28.54
C LEU A 146 -15.29 6.14 -28.75
N CYS A 147 -14.88 6.78 -27.65
CA CYS A 147 -14.09 8.00 -27.64
C CYS A 147 -12.67 7.72 -28.18
N LYS A 148 -12.37 8.18 -29.40
CA LYS A 148 -11.01 8.17 -29.99
C LYS A 148 -10.54 9.60 -30.22
N TYR A 149 -9.32 9.91 -29.77
CA TYR A 149 -8.56 11.08 -30.23
C TYR A 149 -7.19 10.61 -30.72
N GLY A 150 -6.99 10.64 -32.05
CA GLY A 150 -5.72 10.31 -32.71
C GLY A 150 -5.21 8.89 -32.42
N ASP A 151 -5.82 7.87 -33.03
CA ASP A 151 -5.40 6.45 -33.07
C ASP A 151 -5.02 5.77 -31.74
N LYS A 152 -5.21 6.42 -30.60
CA LYS A 152 -4.96 5.90 -29.25
C LYS A 152 -6.28 5.65 -28.54
N GLU A 153 -6.41 4.48 -27.93
CA GLU A 153 -7.55 4.14 -27.07
C GLU A 153 -7.43 4.86 -25.72
N CYS A 154 -8.53 5.41 -25.22
CA CYS A 154 -8.57 6.07 -23.91
C CYS A 154 -8.34 5.06 -22.77
N PHE A 155 -7.54 5.42 -21.77
CA PHE A 155 -7.21 4.63 -20.57
C PHE A 155 -8.45 4.04 -19.87
N TRP A 156 -9.59 4.76 -19.85
CA TRP A 156 -10.84 4.27 -19.27
C TRP A 156 -11.47 3.12 -20.07
N CYS A 157 -11.37 3.13 -21.40
CA CYS A 157 -11.88 2.06 -22.27
C CYS A 157 -11.07 0.75 -22.15
N VAL A 158 -9.79 0.85 -21.76
CA VAL A 158 -8.94 -0.32 -21.49
C VAL A 158 -9.27 -0.93 -20.11
N GLN A 159 -9.63 -0.09 -19.14
CA GLN A 159 -9.94 -0.53 -17.78
C GLN A 159 -11.35 -1.16 -17.65
N GLU A 160 -12.34 -0.65 -18.41
CA GLU A 160 -13.72 -1.19 -18.38
C GLU A 160 -13.85 -2.58 -19.04
N ARG A 161 -13.12 -2.87 -20.14
CA ARG A 161 -13.12 -4.21 -20.78
C ARG A 161 -12.57 -5.33 -19.89
N ILE A 162 -11.68 -5.01 -18.95
CA ILE A 162 -11.08 -5.99 -18.01
C ILE A 162 -12.07 -6.35 -16.90
N MET A 163 -12.91 -5.40 -16.48
CA MET A 163 -13.90 -5.62 -15.42
C MET A 163 -15.12 -6.41 -15.91
N GLU A 164 -15.56 -6.19 -17.16
CA GLU A 164 -16.73 -6.85 -17.76
C GLU A 164 -16.51 -8.36 -17.97
N VAL A 165 -15.30 -8.76 -18.39
CA VAL A 165 -14.92 -10.19 -18.55
C VAL A 165 -14.83 -10.92 -17.21
N THR A 166 -14.55 -10.20 -16.12
CA THR A 166 -14.39 -10.78 -14.77
C THR A 166 -15.73 -11.05 -14.09
N LEU A 167 -16.81 -10.36 -14.49
CA LEU A 167 -18.13 -10.45 -13.85
C LEU A 167 -18.96 -11.65 -14.36
N ILE A 168 -18.78 -12.06 -15.63
CA ILE A 168 -19.59 -13.09 -16.29
C ILE A 168 -19.28 -14.52 -15.77
N CYS A 169 -18.12 -14.75 -15.16
CA CYS A 169 -17.67 -16.11 -14.81
C CYS A 169 -18.07 -16.61 -13.39
N LYS A 170 -18.85 -15.85 -12.61
CA LYS A 170 -19.01 -16.10 -11.15
C LYS A 170 -20.36 -16.66 -10.66
N THR A 171 -21.36 -16.88 -11.51
CA THR A 171 -22.67 -17.37 -11.06
C THR A 171 -22.92 -18.81 -11.52
N HIS A 172 -22.55 -19.82 -10.72
CA HIS A 172 -23.25 -21.11 -10.64
C HIS A 172 -22.71 -22.00 -9.49
N ASP A 173 -23.67 -22.42 -8.65
CA ASP A 173 -23.76 -23.66 -7.87
C ASP A 173 -23.32 -23.72 -6.39
N SER A 174 -24.14 -24.47 -5.64
CA SER A 174 -24.40 -24.41 -4.20
C SER A 174 -24.12 -25.74 -3.47
N GLY A 175 -23.79 -25.71 -2.18
CA GLY A 175 -23.76 -26.92 -1.33
C GLY A 175 -23.30 -26.70 0.12
N GLU A 176 -24.18 -26.99 1.09
CA GLU A 176 -24.02 -26.89 2.55
C GLU A 176 -23.02 -27.90 3.17
N VAL A 177 -22.33 -27.53 4.29
CA VAL A 177 -22.10 -28.39 5.50
C VAL A 177 -21.85 -27.54 6.79
N ARG A 178 -22.35 -28.04 7.93
CA ARG A 178 -22.44 -27.47 9.29
C ARG A 178 -21.17 -27.49 10.19
N ARG A 179 -20.99 -26.36 10.94
CA ARG A 179 -20.64 -26.12 12.37
C ARG A 179 -19.45 -26.83 13.08
N ARG A 180 -18.57 -26.04 13.71
CA ARG A 180 -18.50 -25.74 15.19
C ARG A 180 -17.33 -24.79 15.49
N GLY A 181 -17.60 -23.71 16.25
CA GLY A 181 -16.64 -22.63 16.53
C GLY A 181 -15.89 -22.72 17.85
N VAL A 182 -14.97 -21.77 18.06
CA VAL A 182 -14.49 -21.30 19.37
C VAL A 182 -14.11 -19.82 19.26
N GLN A 183 -14.78 -18.95 20.04
CA GLN A 183 -14.40 -17.57 20.34
C GLN A 183 -13.24 -17.56 21.34
N ILE A 184 -12.21 -16.69 21.19
CA ILE A 184 -11.52 -16.05 22.35
C ILE A 184 -10.99 -14.63 22.00
N THR A 185 -11.74 -13.66 22.52
CA THR A 185 -11.48 -12.33 23.12
C THR A 185 -10.15 -11.54 23.02
N ASN A 186 -10.36 -10.23 22.74
CA ASN A 186 -9.67 -8.99 23.17
C ASN A 186 -8.53 -9.05 24.22
N ARG A 187 -7.45 -8.28 23.99
CA ARG A 187 -6.78 -7.47 25.04
C ARG A 187 -5.81 -6.38 24.51
N ARG A 188 -6.09 -5.16 24.99
CA ARG A 188 -5.21 -4.04 25.43
C ARG A 188 -4.55 -3.13 24.40
N GLY A 189 -4.97 -1.87 24.47
CA GLY A 189 -4.39 -0.71 23.83
C GLY A 189 -2.95 -0.43 24.26
N ASN A 190 -2.09 -0.38 23.27
CA ASN A 190 -1.15 0.71 23.02
C ASN A 190 -0.73 0.62 21.55
N THR A 191 -0.50 1.76 20.92
CA THR A 191 -0.01 1.97 19.55
C THR A 191 0.50 0.71 18.83
N ARG A 192 -0.20 0.27 17.79
CA ARG A 192 0.50 -0.36 16.66
C ARG A 192 0.82 0.73 15.64
N LEU A 193 1.78 1.58 15.98
CA LEU A 193 2.75 1.91 14.93
C LEU A 193 3.23 0.56 14.43
N ARG A 194 3.31 0.37 13.11
CA ARG A 194 4.04 -0.77 12.56
C ARG A 194 5.43 -0.81 13.23
N GLU A 195 6.07 -1.98 13.35
CA GLU A 195 7.41 -2.08 13.95
C GLU A 195 8.44 -1.11 13.32
N ASP A 196 8.17 -0.68 12.08
CA ASP A 196 8.92 0.29 11.29
C ASP A 196 8.60 1.78 11.57
N GLY A 197 7.67 2.09 12.47
CA GLY A 197 7.29 3.46 12.83
C GLY A 197 6.41 4.20 11.82
N ILE A 198 5.90 3.51 10.79
CA ILE A 198 5.03 4.10 9.77
C ILE A 198 3.56 4.13 10.27
N PRO A 199 2.86 5.29 10.21
CA PRO A 199 1.44 5.37 10.53
C PRO A 199 0.62 4.49 9.58
N PRO A 200 -0.41 3.78 10.07
CA PRO A 200 -1.23 2.91 9.21
C PRO A 200 -1.92 3.67 8.08
N VAL A 201 -2.32 4.92 8.35
CA VAL A 201 -2.96 5.81 7.37
C VAL A 201 -2.14 7.09 7.18
N LEU A 202 -1.97 7.50 5.93
CA LEU A 202 -1.37 8.77 5.52
C LEU A 202 -2.36 9.59 4.69
N TYR A 203 -2.15 10.90 4.67
CA TYR A 203 -3.04 11.85 3.98
C TYR A 203 -2.23 12.68 2.99
N ARG A 204 -2.69 12.79 1.74
CA ARG A 204 -2.08 13.62 0.71
C ARG A 204 -3.00 14.77 0.33
N TRP A 205 -2.40 15.92 0.09
CA TRP A 205 -3.01 17.04 -0.62
C TRP A 205 -2.35 17.17 -2.01
N SER A 206 -3.14 17.44 -3.03
CA SER A 206 -2.67 17.81 -4.37
C SER A 206 -3.64 18.79 -5.05
N ASN A 207 -3.13 19.56 -6.00
CA ASN A 207 -3.89 20.48 -6.86
C ASN A 207 -3.34 20.48 -8.29
N VAL A 208 -3.82 21.40 -9.12
CA VAL A 208 -3.35 21.57 -10.52
C VAL A 208 -1.85 21.83 -10.63
N ASP A 209 -1.23 22.47 -9.62
CA ASP A 209 0.22 22.75 -9.60
C ASP A 209 1.06 21.58 -9.07
N SER A 210 0.41 20.50 -8.61
CA SER A 210 1.12 19.35 -8.07
C SER A 210 1.70 18.50 -9.18
N GLN A 211 3.01 18.27 -9.13
CA GLN A 211 3.71 17.40 -10.08
C GLN A 211 3.17 15.96 -10.05
N GLY A 212 3.32 15.28 -11.19
CA GLY A 212 2.97 13.87 -11.37
C GLY A 212 1.48 13.64 -11.58
N ILE A 213 1.07 12.37 -11.47
CA ILE A 213 -0.32 11.96 -11.68
C ILE A 213 -1.01 11.97 -10.31
N ASN A 214 -2.10 12.74 -10.19
CA ASN A 214 -2.85 12.89 -8.94
C ASN A 214 -4.35 12.64 -9.20
N THR A 215 -4.74 11.38 -9.28
CA THR A 215 -6.14 10.97 -9.52
C THR A 215 -6.74 10.32 -8.28
N LYS A 216 -8.06 10.10 -8.29
CA LYS A 216 -8.76 9.43 -7.18
C LYS A 216 -8.25 8.01 -6.92
N ASN A 217 -7.72 7.33 -7.94
CA ASN A 217 -7.38 5.91 -7.90
C ASN A 217 -5.90 5.64 -8.15
N LEU A 218 -5.08 6.67 -8.39
CA LEU A 218 -3.66 6.50 -8.65
C LEU A 218 -2.91 7.80 -8.34
N LEU A 219 -1.82 7.67 -7.59
CA LEU A 219 -0.85 8.73 -7.38
C LEU A 219 0.51 8.29 -7.92
N VAL A 220 1.17 9.13 -8.70
CA VAL A 220 2.52 8.88 -9.22
C VAL A 220 3.36 10.13 -9.02
N ALA A 221 4.60 9.94 -8.53
CA ALA A 221 5.53 11.04 -8.32
C ALA A 221 5.93 11.68 -9.66
N GLY A 222 6.25 12.98 -9.64
CA GLY A 222 6.56 13.73 -10.86
C GLY A 222 7.70 13.16 -11.70
N LEU A 223 8.71 12.54 -11.08
CA LEU A 223 9.81 11.92 -11.82
C LEU A 223 9.41 10.66 -12.62
N PHE A 224 8.28 10.07 -12.28
CA PHE A 224 7.80 8.81 -12.85
C PHE A 224 6.45 8.97 -13.55
N ASP A 225 6.14 10.18 -14.01
CA ASP A 225 4.96 10.46 -14.84
C ASP A 225 4.90 9.51 -16.06
N ASP A 226 6.06 9.18 -16.62
CA ASP A 226 6.30 8.00 -17.46
C ASP A 226 6.78 6.81 -16.60
N TRP A 227 5.86 5.88 -16.31
CA TRP A 227 6.13 4.75 -15.42
C TRP A 227 7.18 3.77 -15.97
N ASP A 228 7.41 3.76 -17.29
CA ASP A 228 8.45 2.91 -17.91
C ASP A 228 9.86 3.33 -17.49
N ARG A 229 10.01 4.56 -16.96
CA ARG A 229 11.27 5.10 -16.42
C ARG A 229 11.43 4.87 -14.91
N TYR A 230 10.55 4.09 -14.30
CA TYR A 230 10.64 3.80 -12.87
C TYR A 230 11.95 3.12 -12.50
N PHE A 231 12.55 3.58 -11.41
CA PHE A 231 13.65 2.91 -10.75
C PHE A 231 13.43 2.88 -9.23
N SER A 232 13.89 1.80 -8.61
CA SER A 232 13.80 1.62 -7.16
C SER A 232 14.83 2.53 -6.45
N PRO A 233 14.54 3.04 -5.25
CA PRO A 233 15.54 3.76 -4.46
C PRO A 233 16.76 2.88 -4.12
N ASN A 234 16.62 1.55 -4.16
CA ASN A 234 17.72 0.60 -3.92
C ASN A 234 18.67 0.43 -5.11
N THR A 235 18.28 0.88 -6.31
CA THR A 235 19.11 0.77 -7.52
C THR A 235 19.94 2.04 -7.79
N ILE A 236 19.80 3.06 -6.94
CA ILE A 236 20.57 4.30 -7.05
C ILE A 236 21.60 4.40 -5.91
N ARG A 237 22.66 5.16 -6.16
CA ARG A 237 23.65 5.45 -5.13
C ARG A 237 23.01 6.26 -3.99
N PRO A 238 23.38 6.04 -2.72
CA PRO A 238 22.82 6.79 -1.58
C PRO A 238 22.90 8.31 -1.74
N GLU A 239 23.97 8.83 -2.34
CA GLU A 239 24.15 10.26 -2.58
C GLU A 239 23.08 10.81 -3.52
N LYS A 240 22.65 10.01 -4.51
CA LYS A 240 21.60 10.40 -5.45
C LYS A 240 20.23 10.43 -4.78
N PHE A 241 19.95 9.50 -3.87
CA PHE A 241 18.74 9.54 -3.05
C PHE A 241 18.68 10.82 -2.21
N VAL A 242 19.80 11.17 -1.55
CA VAL A 242 19.90 12.39 -0.74
C VAL A 242 19.77 13.65 -1.60
N GLU A 243 20.31 13.65 -2.82
CA GLU A 243 20.12 14.73 -3.80
C GLU A 243 18.63 14.92 -4.11
N TYR A 244 17.91 13.85 -4.46
CA TYR A 244 16.46 13.93 -4.71
C TYR A 244 15.71 14.44 -3.49
N PHE A 245 16.07 13.96 -2.29
CA PHE A 245 15.43 14.40 -1.05
C PHE A 245 15.67 15.90 -0.81
N ARG A 246 16.90 16.39 -0.99
CA ARG A 246 17.25 17.81 -0.84
C ARG A 246 16.46 18.68 -1.82
N LYS A 247 16.43 18.30 -3.09
CA LYS A 247 15.67 18.99 -4.14
C LYS A 247 14.18 19.05 -3.79
N HIS A 248 13.62 17.93 -3.33
CA HIS A 248 12.22 17.84 -2.92
C HIS A 248 11.89 18.78 -1.76
N VAL A 249 12.66 18.77 -0.67
CA VAL A 249 12.34 19.58 0.53
C VAL A 249 12.64 21.07 0.36
N HIS A 250 13.55 21.43 -0.55
CA HIS A 250 13.79 22.82 -0.96
C HIS A 250 12.79 23.30 -2.01
N ARG A 251 11.93 22.41 -2.54
CA ARG A 251 10.93 22.69 -3.56
C ARG A 251 11.55 23.28 -4.83
N GLU A 252 12.68 22.72 -5.24
CA GLU A 252 13.25 23.04 -6.55
C GLU A 252 12.27 22.63 -7.66
N GLU A 253 12.22 23.40 -8.75
CA GLU A 253 11.33 23.16 -9.91
C GLU A 253 11.85 22.01 -10.78
N VAL A 254 12.00 20.84 -10.18
CA VAL A 254 12.48 19.61 -10.82
C VAL A 254 11.57 18.44 -10.47
N PRO A 255 11.38 17.47 -11.39
CA PRO A 255 10.61 16.27 -11.11
C PRO A 255 11.18 15.51 -9.92
N SER A 256 10.31 15.22 -8.96
CA SER A 256 10.67 14.50 -7.73
C SER A 256 10.19 13.04 -7.76
N PRO A 257 10.98 12.07 -7.26
CA PRO A 257 10.54 10.69 -7.09
C PRO A 257 9.63 10.48 -5.87
N PHE A 258 9.46 11.51 -5.03
CA PHE A 258 8.66 11.45 -3.80
C PHE A 258 7.26 12.02 -3.96
N ILE A 259 6.30 11.32 -3.38
CA ILE A 259 4.93 11.74 -3.09
C ILE A 259 4.89 12.17 -1.62
N SER A 260 4.75 13.47 -1.37
CA SER A 260 4.60 14.01 -0.01
C SER A 260 3.23 13.69 0.57
N THR A 261 3.22 13.18 1.80
CA THR A 261 2.04 12.79 2.58
C THR A 261 2.22 13.16 4.06
N PHE A 262 1.13 13.19 4.82
CA PHE A 262 1.10 13.64 6.21
C PHE A 262 0.44 12.60 7.10
N MET A 263 0.89 12.50 8.35
CA MET A 263 0.25 11.63 9.37
C MET A 263 -1.10 12.17 9.87
N SER A 264 -1.42 13.44 9.58
CA SER A 264 -2.60 14.13 10.09
C SER A 264 -3.36 14.81 8.96
N MET A 265 -4.65 14.52 8.87
CA MET A 265 -5.57 15.06 7.86
C MET A 265 -5.65 16.59 7.89
N LEU A 266 -5.45 17.23 9.05
CA LEU A 266 -5.50 18.70 9.17
C LEU A 266 -4.51 19.39 8.24
N SER A 267 -3.34 18.80 7.99
CA SER A 267 -2.34 19.44 7.12
C SER A 267 -2.78 19.46 5.65
N PRO A 268 -3.24 18.35 5.05
CA PRO A 268 -3.87 18.38 3.74
C PRO A 268 -5.10 19.27 3.65
N VAL A 269 -6.02 19.21 4.62
CA VAL A 269 -7.24 20.04 4.63
C VAL A 269 -6.90 21.53 4.68
N HIS A 270 -5.98 21.93 5.56
CA HIS A 270 -5.51 23.33 5.65
C HIS A 270 -4.92 23.83 4.33
N ARG A 271 -4.12 23.00 3.66
CA ARG A 271 -3.55 23.37 2.35
C ARG A 271 -4.62 23.42 1.27
N ALA A 272 -5.58 22.50 1.30
CA ALA A 272 -6.62 22.39 0.30
C ALA A 272 -7.55 23.59 0.26
N ILE A 273 -8.04 24.00 1.42
CA ILE A 273 -8.96 25.14 1.55
C ILE A 273 -8.29 26.44 1.12
N ARG A 274 -6.97 26.55 1.25
CA ARG A 274 -6.22 27.75 0.90
C ARG A 274 -5.80 27.83 -0.57
N ASN A 275 -5.78 26.70 -1.29
CA ASN A 275 -5.27 26.60 -2.66
C ASN A 275 -6.28 25.88 -3.58
N LYS A 276 -7.56 26.24 -3.44
CA LYS A 276 -8.77 25.47 -3.84
C LYS A 276 -8.84 24.92 -5.27
N GLU A 277 -8.07 25.43 -6.21
CA GLU A 277 -8.16 25.04 -7.62
C GLU A 277 -7.70 23.60 -7.86
N GLY A 278 -8.59 22.73 -8.34
CA GLY A 278 -8.30 21.30 -8.55
C GLY A 278 -7.93 20.54 -7.27
N ALA A 279 -8.26 21.10 -6.11
CA ALA A 279 -7.93 20.64 -4.80
C ALA A 279 -8.45 19.22 -4.48
N LEU A 280 -7.55 18.25 -4.30
CA LEU A 280 -7.84 16.86 -3.97
C LEU A 280 -7.15 16.45 -2.66
N ILE A 281 -7.89 15.75 -1.81
CA ILE A 281 -7.36 15.09 -0.61
C ILE A 281 -7.50 13.58 -0.80
N SER A 282 -6.40 12.85 -0.63
CA SER A 282 -6.37 11.39 -0.72
C SER A 282 -5.99 10.78 0.62
N VAL A 283 -6.73 9.75 1.04
CA VAL A 283 -6.46 8.97 2.25
C VAL A 283 -5.83 7.64 1.83
N ILE A 284 -4.69 7.31 2.40
CA ILE A 284 -3.80 6.25 1.91
C ILE A 284 -3.55 5.23 3.01
N ASP A 285 -3.85 3.96 2.74
CA ASP A 285 -3.40 2.82 3.53
C ASP A 285 -1.92 2.55 3.22
N THR A 286 -1.09 2.51 4.26
CA THR A 286 0.34 2.24 4.12
C THR A 286 0.68 0.75 4.07
N LYS A 287 -0.29 -0.13 4.35
CA LYS A 287 -0.09 -1.58 4.31
C LYS A 287 0.33 -2.02 2.90
N GLY A 288 1.48 -2.68 2.81
CA GLY A 288 2.01 -3.16 1.53
C GLY A 288 2.69 -2.09 0.65
N LEU A 289 2.85 -0.85 1.14
CA LEU A 289 3.74 0.11 0.48
C LEU A 289 5.20 -0.22 0.79
N ASP A 290 6.04 -0.30 -0.26
CA ASP A 290 7.44 -0.72 -0.15
C ASP A 290 8.36 0.37 0.44
N PHE A 291 8.23 1.61 -0.06
CA PHE A 291 9.21 2.67 0.17
C PHE A 291 8.54 3.92 0.74
N VAL A 292 8.35 3.92 2.07
CA VAL A 292 7.78 5.03 2.81
C VAL A 292 8.82 5.53 3.82
N TYR A 293 9.18 6.80 3.72
CA TYR A 293 10.24 7.40 4.53
C TYR A 293 9.68 8.49 5.44
N SER A 294 10.03 8.44 6.72
CA SER A 294 9.84 9.55 7.64
C SER A 294 10.70 10.72 7.18
N ALA A 295 10.07 11.84 6.78
CA ALA A 295 10.83 13.03 6.37
C ALA A 295 11.71 13.53 7.51
N ARG A 296 11.20 13.47 8.76
CA ARG A 296 11.94 13.84 9.96
C ARG A 296 13.23 13.06 10.14
N ASP A 297 13.20 11.77 9.88
CA ASP A 297 14.38 10.93 10.04
C ASP A 297 15.37 11.17 8.91
N LEU A 298 14.91 11.40 7.67
CA LEU A 298 15.77 11.85 6.58
C LEU A 298 16.45 13.21 6.88
N PHE A 299 15.71 14.16 7.46
CA PHE A 299 16.26 15.44 7.91
C PHE A 299 17.39 15.26 8.94
N ARG A 300 17.19 14.38 9.92
CA ARG A 300 18.16 14.07 10.97
C ARG A 300 19.39 13.35 10.43
N THR A 301 19.16 12.25 9.70
CA THR A 301 20.21 11.37 9.17
C THR A 301 21.11 12.12 8.18
N HIS A 302 20.53 12.94 7.30
CA HIS A 302 21.28 13.65 6.26
C HIS A 302 21.64 15.10 6.63
N LYS A 303 21.35 15.51 7.88
CA LYS A 303 21.65 16.84 8.44
C LYS A 303 21.20 17.99 7.52
N VAL A 304 20.04 17.84 6.88
CA VAL A 304 19.49 18.84 5.94
C VAL A 304 18.89 20.01 6.71
N ARG A 305 19.07 21.23 6.18
CA ARG A 305 18.42 22.46 6.68
C ARG A 305 17.79 23.18 5.50
N VAL A 306 16.55 23.63 5.64
CA VAL A 306 15.84 24.38 4.59
C VAL A 306 15.96 25.88 4.89
N GLY A 307 16.98 26.52 4.32
CA GLY A 307 17.26 27.95 4.54
C GLY A 307 17.32 28.31 6.03
N LYS A 308 16.66 29.42 6.42
CA LYS A 308 16.50 29.85 7.82
C LYS A 308 15.27 29.23 8.51
N SER A 309 14.63 28.24 7.90
CA SER A 309 13.39 27.65 8.41
C SER A 309 13.65 26.68 9.56
N PHE A 310 12.72 26.63 10.52
CA PHE A 310 12.65 25.58 11.55
C PHE A 310 11.95 24.30 11.04
N TYR A 311 11.68 24.20 9.74
CA TYR A 311 11.10 23.01 9.14
C TYR A 311 12.07 21.83 9.27
N ASN A 312 11.53 20.71 9.77
CA ASN A 312 12.31 19.51 10.09
C ASN A 312 11.61 18.21 9.64
N GLY A 313 10.60 18.29 8.76
CA GLY A 313 9.85 17.14 8.28
C GLY A 313 8.94 16.45 9.31
N ALA A 314 8.74 17.03 10.51
CA ALA A 314 7.88 16.41 11.50
C ALA A 314 6.43 16.30 11.01
N GLY A 315 5.88 15.08 11.06
CA GLY A 315 4.52 14.82 10.61
C GLY A 315 4.39 14.47 9.12
N GLU A 316 5.48 14.53 8.36
CA GLU A 316 5.51 14.28 6.92
C GLU A 316 6.21 12.95 6.61
N PHE A 317 5.64 12.23 5.65
CA PHE A 317 6.16 10.99 5.10
C PHE A 317 6.24 11.09 3.59
N LEU A 318 7.32 10.54 3.03
CA LEU A 318 7.60 10.56 1.61
C LEU A 318 7.46 9.15 1.05
N ILE A 319 6.54 8.95 0.11
CA ILE A 319 6.37 7.69 -0.59
C ILE A 319 7.16 7.77 -1.90
N TRP A 320 7.98 6.79 -2.21
CA TRP A 320 8.71 6.74 -3.48
C TRP A 320 7.85 6.13 -4.59
N GLY A 321 7.85 6.74 -5.78
CA GLY A 321 7.27 6.09 -6.95
C GLY A 321 5.78 6.37 -7.11
N LYS A 322 4.95 5.45 -6.59
CA LYS A 322 3.49 5.49 -6.77
C LYS A 322 2.73 5.01 -5.55
N VAL A 323 1.47 5.41 -5.47
CA VAL A 323 0.46 4.82 -4.60
C VAL A 323 -0.61 4.19 -5.49
N PRO A 324 -0.74 2.86 -5.52
CA PRO A 324 -1.74 2.18 -6.34
C PRO A 324 -3.16 2.35 -5.76
N SER A 325 -4.17 2.07 -6.57
CA SER A 325 -5.59 2.16 -6.18
C SER A 325 -5.93 1.36 -4.92
N SER A 326 -5.36 0.16 -4.78
CA SER A 326 -5.54 -0.72 -3.62
C SER A 326 -5.15 -0.07 -2.29
N ASN A 327 -4.24 0.91 -2.34
CA ASN A 327 -3.75 1.64 -1.18
C ASN A 327 -4.45 2.98 -0.98
N ILE A 328 -5.35 3.39 -1.88
CA ILE A 328 -6.14 4.61 -1.70
C ILE A 328 -7.47 4.21 -1.07
N ILE A 329 -7.68 4.63 0.19
CA ILE A 329 -8.90 4.36 0.96
C ILE A 329 -10.06 5.15 0.35
N CYS A 330 -9.85 6.44 0.13
CA CYS A 330 -10.75 7.31 -0.62
C CYS A 330 -9.99 8.56 -1.10
N SER A 331 -10.59 9.28 -2.06
CA SER A 331 -10.14 10.61 -2.47
C SER A 331 -11.33 11.53 -2.73
N PHE A 332 -11.30 12.73 -2.15
CA PHE A 332 -12.38 13.70 -2.27
C PHE A 332 -11.84 15.10 -2.58
N LYS A 333 -12.63 15.89 -3.30
CA LYS A 333 -12.30 17.29 -3.57
C LYS A 333 -12.54 18.13 -2.33
N VAL A 334 -11.78 19.21 -2.16
CA VAL A 334 -12.06 20.15 -1.05
C VAL A 334 -13.46 20.74 -1.14
N SER A 335 -13.96 20.97 -2.36
CA SER A 335 -15.31 21.48 -2.60
C SER A 335 -16.39 20.51 -2.11
N THR A 336 -16.14 19.20 -2.14
CA THR A 336 -17.05 18.19 -1.56
C THR A 336 -17.07 18.31 -0.03
N LEU A 337 -15.92 18.55 0.60
CA LEU A 337 -15.86 18.77 2.05
C LEU A 337 -16.56 20.07 2.46
N GLU A 338 -16.41 21.14 1.67
CA GLU A 338 -17.11 22.41 1.86
C GLU A 338 -18.63 22.24 1.69
N GLN A 339 -19.08 21.56 0.64
CA GLN A 339 -20.49 21.26 0.42
C GLN A 339 -21.10 20.45 1.58
N ILE A 340 -20.41 19.41 2.05
CA ILE A 340 -20.86 18.63 3.22
C ILE A 340 -21.01 19.53 4.45
N ALA A 341 -20.08 20.45 4.68
CA ALA A 341 -20.18 21.40 5.79
C ALA A 341 -21.39 22.34 5.62
N ASP A 342 -21.63 22.84 4.41
CA ASP A 342 -22.78 23.72 4.12
C ASP A 342 -24.12 23.00 4.34
N GLU A 343 -24.22 21.73 3.98
CA GLU A 343 -25.42 20.90 4.12
C GLU A 343 -25.65 20.37 5.55
N HIS A 344 -24.57 20.20 6.34
CA HIS A 344 -24.62 19.58 7.66
C HIS A 344 -23.97 20.48 8.73
N LYS A 345 -24.81 21.25 9.44
CA LYS A 345 -24.38 22.24 10.45
C LYS A 345 -23.54 21.64 11.59
N ASP A 346 -23.86 20.42 12.01
CA ASP A 346 -23.11 19.65 13.00
C ASP A 346 -21.68 19.35 12.52
N ILE A 347 -21.53 18.92 11.27
CA ILE A 347 -20.24 18.70 10.63
C ILE A 347 -19.48 20.01 10.44
N ALA A 348 -20.13 21.09 9.98
CA ALA A 348 -19.50 22.40 9.85
C ALA A 348 -18.92 22.90 11.18
N GLN A 349 -19.70 22.77 12.26
CA GLN A 349 -19.27 23.16 13.59
C GLN A 349 -18.06 22.34 14.05
N LEU A 350 -17.98 21.06 13.68
CA LEU A 350 -16.85 20.19 13.99
C LEU A 350 -15.60 20.55 13.17
N LEU A 351 -15.75 20.70 11.86
CA LEU A 351 -14.66 20.90 10.93
C LEU A 351 -14.02 22.30 11.03
N GLN A 352 -14.81 23.33 11.37
CA GLN A 352 -14.31 24.70 11.53
C GLN A 352 -13.50 25.20 10.31
N LEU A 353 -13.98 24.91 9.10
CA LEU A 353 -13.24 25.19 7.84
C LEU A 353 -12.91 26.67 7.68
N ASP A 354 -13.83 27.58 8.05
CA ASP A 354 -13.59 29.02 8.03
C ASP A 354 -12.42 29.42 8.94
N THR A 355 -12.41 28.90 10.17
CA THR A 355 -11.30 29.12 11.11
C THR A 355 -10.00 28.65 10.46
N ILE A 356 -9.96 27.43 9.91
CA ILE A 356 -8.77 26.87 9.25
C ILE A 356 -8.27 27.77 8.11
N ALA A 357 -9.17 28.29 7.28
CA ALA A 357 -8.85 29.14 6.14
C ALA A 357 -8.12 30.44 6.56
N THR A 358 -8.50 31.03 7.69
CA THR A 358 -7.91 32.31 8.17
C THR A 358 -6.43 32.19 8.56
N TYR A 359 -5.94 31.02 8.95
CA TYR A 359 -4.56 30.86 9.41
C TYR A 359 -3.60 30.58 8.25
N LYS A 360 -2.52 31.35 8.14
CA LYS A 360 -1.47 31.15 7.12
C LYS A 360 -0.76 29.79 7.22
N CYS A 361 -0.58 29.29 8.45
CA CYS A 361 0.19 28.08 8.73
C CYS A 361 -0.54 27.18 9.71
N ASN A 362 -0.50 25.86 9.48
CA ASN A 362 -0.91 24.85 10.47
C ASN A 362 0.15 24.73 11.60
N ARG A 363 0.13 25.69 12.53
CA ARG A 363 1.03 25.78 13.69
C ARG A 363 0.25 25.95 14.99
N HIS A 364 0.96 26.24 16.08
CA HIS A 364 0.40 26.43 17.41
C HIS A 364 -0.83 27.35 17.43
N ALA A 365 -0.80 28.48 16.71
CA ALA A 365 -1.92 29.43 16.67
C ALA A 365 -3.24 28.79 16.15
N LEU A 366 -3.18 28.09 15.02
CA LEU A 366 -4.35 27.36 14.49
C LEU A 366 -4.81 26.28 15.47
N LYS A 367 -3.87 25.50 16.01
CA LYS A 367 -4.17 24.41 16.95
C LYS A 367 -4.83 24.93 18.24
N ALA A 368 -4.40 26.09 18.72
CA ALA A 368 -5.01 26.77 19.86
C ALA A 368 -6.44 27.21 19.55
N ALA A 369 -6.66 27.82 18.38
CA ALA A 369 -8.00 28.23 17.95
C ALA A 369 -8.98 27.05 17.84
N LEU A 370 -8.57 25.95 17.19
CA LEU A 370 -9.38 24.73 17.08
C LEU A 370 -9.73 24.16 18.46
N SER A 371 -8.78 24.21 19.40
CA SER A 371 -9.01 23.71 20.76
C SER A 371 -9.98 24.55 21.58
N GLN A 372 -10.16 25.84 21.29
CA GLN A 372 -11.04 26.74 22.06
C GLN A 372 -12.51 26.51 21.76
N ARG A 373 -12.83 26.06 20.53
CA ARG A 373 -14.19 25.74 20.08
C ARG A 373 -14.43 24.22 20.02
N GLY A 374 -13.56 23.44 20.65
CA GLY A 374 -13.47 22.00 20.48
C GLY A 374 -14.69 21.24 21.01
N HIS A 375 -15.16 20.27 20.22
CA HIS A 375 -16.12 19.24 20.63
C HIS A 375 -15.46 18.23 21.59
N TYR A 376 -16.28 17.38 22.21
CA TYR A 376 -15.83 16.49 23.26
C TYR A 376 -15.47 15.08 22.75
N SER A 377 -14.71 14.31 23.53
CA SER A 377 -14.44 12.88 23.29
C SER A 377 -15.65 12.02 23.65
N ASP A 378 -16.82 12.35 23.12
CA ASP A 378 -18.09 11.71 23.46
C ASP A 378 -18.73 11.02 22.25
N HIS A 379 -19.83 10.32 22.53
CA HIS A 379 -20.61 9.62 21.51
C HIS A 379 -21.14 10.56 20.43
N THR A 380 -21.56 11.77 20.80
CA THR A 380 -22.07 12.76 19.84
C THR A 380 -21.00 13.18 18.84
N SER A 381 -19.80 13.52 19.32
CA SER A 381 -18.70 13.92 18.43
C SER A 381 -18.20 12.75 17.59
N GLY A 382 -18.19 11.54 18.15
CA GLY A 382 -17.96 10.31 17.41
C GLY A 382 -18.97 10.13 16.28
N ASN A 383 -20.27 10.31 16.56
CA ASN A 383 -21.35 10.18 15.58
C ASN A 383 -21.24 11.19 14.43
N ILE A 384 -20.91 12.45 14.73
CA ILE A 384 -20.67 13.48 13.71
C ILE A 384 -19.49 13.08 12.81
N ILE A 385 -18.41 12.54 13.40
CA ILE A 385 -17.26 12.05 12.63
C ILE A 385 -17.65 10.83 11.79
N GLY A 386 -18.36 9.85 12.34
CA GLY A 386 -18.86 8.68 11.60
C GLY A 386 -19.66 9.09 10.38
N LYS A 387 -20.61 10.00 10.57
CA LYS A 387 -21.43 10.59 9.50
C LYS A 387 -20.59 11.27 8.43
N LEU A 388 -19.62 12.09 8.82
CA LEU A 388 -18.69 12.72 7.88
C LEU A 388 -17.89 11.66 7.09
N LEU A 389 -17.36 10.63 7.74
CA LEU A 389 -16.57 9.59 7.06
C LEU A 389 -17.41 8.79 6.07
N SER A 390 -18.66 8.49 6.40
CA SER A 390 -19.64 7.85 5.52
C SER A 390 -19.93 8.72 4.29
N LEU A 391 -20.19 10.02 4.48
CA LEU A 391 -20.39 10.99 3.38
C LEU A 391 -19.16 11.17 2.49
N LEU A 392 -17.96 11.04 3.05
CA LEU A 392 -16.69 11.05 2.30
C LEU A 392 -16.35 9.69 1.66
N GLN A 393 -17.22 8.68 1.80
CA GLN A 393 -17.04 7.34 1.26
C GLN A 393 -15.75 6.68 1.74
N VAL A 394 -15.36 6.95 2.99
CA VAL A 394 -14.21 6.30 3.64
C VAL A 394 -14.61 4.87 3.98
N ARG A 395 -13.94 3.85 3.46
CA ARG A 395 -14.25 2.45 3.79
C ARG A 395 -14.36 2.20 5.30
N TYR A 396 -15.42 1.51 5.73
CA TYR A 396 -15.81 1.36 7.14
C TYR A 396 -14.69 0.81 8.03
N GLU A 397 -13.88 -0.12 7.51
CA GLU A 397 -12.78 -0.74 8.26
C GLU A 397 -11.67 0.24 8.68
N TYR A 398 -11.63 1.45 8.09
CA TYR A 398 -10.69 2.52 8.48
C TYR A 398 -11.34 3.62 9.33
N SER A 399 -12.65 3.54 9.59
CA SER A 399 -13.40 4.60 10.29
C SER A 399 -12.85 4.91 11.67
N ASP A 400 -12.56 3.89 12.48
CA ASP A 400 -11.96 4.05 13.82
C ASP A 400 -10.57 4.71 13.77
N GLU A 401 -9.70 4.28 12.85
CA GLU A 401 -8.33 4.80 12.73
C GLU A 401 -8.31 6.26 12.25
N ILE A 402 -9.13 6.58 11.23
CA ILE A 402 -9.24 7.92 10.68
C ILE A 402 -9.95 8.85 11.68
N GLY A 403 -11.02 8.37 12.32
CA GLY A 403 -11.74 9.12 13.35
C GLY A 403 -10.86 9.45 14.55
N ARG A 404 -10.03 8.51 15.01
CA ARG A 404 -8.97 8.79 16.01
C ARG A 404 -7.98 9.84 15.51
N GLY A 405 -7.56 9.76 14.25
CA GLY A 405 -6.70 10.76 13.63
C GLY A 405 -7.31 12.17 13.63
N MET A 406 -8.61 12.27 13.33
CA MET A 406 -9.37 13.52 13.37
C MET A 406 -9.47 14.07 14.80
N PHE A 407 -9.76 13.22 15.78
CA PHE A 407 -9.80 13.60 17.20
C PHE A 407 -8.54 14.38 17.63
N TYR A 408 -7.36 13.83 17.33
CA TYR A 408 -6.08 14.47 17.67
C TYR A 408 -5.78 15.71 16.82
N SER A 409 -6.13 15.65 15.53
CA SER A 409 -5.84 16.71 14.57
C SER A 409 -6.66 17.97 14.85
N TRP A 410 -7.94 17.81 15.19
CA TRP A 410 -8.88 18.88 15.54
C TRP A 410 -8.87 19.28 17.01
N ARG A 411 -8.02 18.67 17.84
CA ARG A 411 -7.86 19.02 19.27
C ARG A 411 -9.15 18.86 20.08
N LEU A 412 -9.91 17.81 19.82
CA LEU A 412 -11.11 17.48 20.60
C LEU A 412 -10.72 17.19 22.06
N ARG A 413 -11.59 17.57 23.01
CA ARG A 413 -11.28 17.56 24.45
C ARG A 413 -12.04 16.47 25.19
N TYR A 414 -11.55 16.02 26.35
CA TYR A 414 -12.40 15.24 27.25
C TYR A 414 -13.41 16.11 27.98
N LEU A 415 -14.62 15.56 28.18
CA LEU A 415 -15.56 16.04 29.18
C LEU A 415 -15.01 15.69 30.58
N TRP A 416 -14.25 16.65 31.13
CA TRP A 416 -13.86 16.90 32.52
C TRP A 416 -13.73 15.75 33.56
N ARG A 417 -12.58 15.81 34.26
CA ARG A 417 -12.28 15.39 35.65
C ARG A 417 -11.77 13.98 35.99
N LEU A 418 -11.75 12.98 35.12
CA LEU A 418 -11.11 11.70 35.47
C LEU A 418 -10.29 11.12 34.31
N ARG A 419 -8.96 11.08 34.54
CA ARG A 419 -7.89 10.33 33.85
C ARG A 419 -7.20 10.95 32.62
N LYS A 420 -5.86 10.89 32.74
CA LYS A 420 -4.81 11.04 31.72
C LYS A 420 -4.83 9.88 30.70
N SER A 421 -5.94 9.64 30.01
CA SER A 421 -5.88 8.77 28.83
C SER A 421 -5.61 9.66 27.63
N ASP A 422 -4.53 9.39 26.90
CA ASP A 422 -4.26 10.09 25.63
C ASP A 422 -5.25 9.65 24.53
N ASN A 423 -5.97 8.53 24.69
CA ASN A 423 -6.81 7.90 23.65
C ASN A 423 -8.32 8.09 23.81
N PRO A 424 -9.08 8.42 22.73
CA PRO A 424 -10.54 8.57 22.78
C PRO A 424 -11.21 7.43 23.53
N GLY A 425 -12.23 7.75 24.35
CA GLY A 425 -12.97 6.73 25.09
C GLY A 425 -13.84 5.86 24.18
N GLU A 426 -14.26 4.68 24.64
CA GLU A 426 -15.08 3.75 23.84
C GLU A 426 -16.37 4.40 23.32
N ALA A 427 -17.00 5.27 24.12
CA ALA A 427 -18.19 6.01 23.71
C ALA A 427 -17.99 6.82 22.41
N PHE A 428 -16.78 7.33 22.17
CA PHE A 428 -16.44 8.03 20.93
C PHE A 428 -16.41 7.08 19.73
N TYR A 429 -15.82 5.89 19.89
CA TYR A 429 -15.80 4.89 18.81
C TYR A 429 -17.18 4.29 18.54
N GLU A 430 -17.97 4.02 19.58
CA GLU A 430 -19.39 3.65 19.43
C GLU A 430 -20.17 4.73 18.68
N GLY A 431 -19.89 6.01 18.99
CA GLY A 431 -20.39 7.14 18.24
C GLY A 431 -20.04 7.05 16.75
N ILE A 432 -18.75 6.84 16.42
CA ILE A 432 -18.29 6.68 15.02
C ILE A 432 -19.07 5.58 14.32
N ARG A 433 -19.16 4.39 14.93
CA ARG A 433 -19.87 3.23 14.36
C ARG A 433 -21.36 3.50 14.17
N THR A 434 -21.98 4.26 15.07
CA THR A 434 -23.40 4.63 14.98
C THR A 434 -23.67 5.68 13.91
N GLY A 435 -22.72 6.59 13.68
CA GLY A 435 -22.87 7.67 12.71
C GLY A 435 -22.50 7.29 11.28
N TYR A 436 -21.71 6.23 11.13
CA TYR A 436 -21.27 5.71 9.84
C TYR A 436 -22.40 4.94 9.17
#